data_AF-A0A383WJU1-F1
#
_entry.id   AF-A0A383WJU1-F1
#
_cell.length_a   1.000
_cell.length_b   1.000
_cell.length_c   1.000
_cell.angle_alpha   90.00
_cell.angle_beta   90.00
_cell.angle_gamma   90.00
#
_symmetry.space_group_name_H-M   'P 1'
#
loop_
_entity.id
_entity.type
_entity.pdbx_description
1 polymer ?
#
loop_
_entity_poly.entity_id
_entity_poly.type
_entity_poly.pdbx_seq_one_letter_code
_entity_poly.pdbx_strand_id
1 'polypeptide(L)'
;MITELDCSGCSLLEELPDMPDSLEVLKAAYLRKLTKLPRLPTATLKQLDVSMTAMSKLPNSLPRLEELDCGGTLIQKLPALAGCLRALRVYGCEQLKQLPGLLPEHLEVLDCSYCSALEQLPVHLPPKLDYLHISGCTLLKRLPKLPPSLTLFVCSGCSHLQQPPDVAKCLEDLKLV
;
A
#
# COMPACT_ATOMS: atom_id res chain seq x y z
N MET A 1 23.02 -3.44 18.11
CA MET A 1 21.57 -3.69 18.15
C MET A 1 21.08 -3.83 16.73
N ILE A 2 20.19 -4.78 16.44
CA ILE A 2 19.68 -5.01 15.08
C ILE A 2 18.53 -4.02 14.86
N THR A 3 18.65 -3.19 13.83
CA THR A 3 17.64 -2.20 13.42
C THR A 3 16.96 -2.56 12.11
N GLU A 4 17.57 -3.44 11.31
CA GLU A 4 17.00 -3.92 10.05
C GLU A 4 17.14 -5.44 9.98
N LEU A 5 16.06 -6.10 9.57
CA LEU A 5 16.03 -7.52 9.24
C LEU A 5 15.45 -7.64 7.83
N ASP A 6 16.23 -8.20 6.91
CA ASP A 6 15.78 -8.60 5.59
C ASP A 6 15.90 -10.12 5.44
N CYS A 7 14.76 -10.77 5.31
CA CYS A 7 14.62 -12.20 5.06
C CYS A 7 13.84 -12.48 3.78
N SER A 8 13.76 -11.48 2.89
CA SER A 8 13.00 -11.58 1.64
C SER A 8 13.52 -12.72 0.75
N GLY A 9 12.60 -13.44 0.10
CA GLY A 9 12.94 -14.54 -0.79
C GLY A 9 13.35 -15.85 -0.09
N CYS A 10 13.37 -15.90 1.24
CA CYS A 10 13.57 -17.13 2.03
C CYS A 10 12.35 -18.06 1.94
N SER A 11 12.05 -18.59 0.75
CA SER A 11 10.79 -19.28 0.41
C SER A 11 10.43 -20.51 1.24
N LEU A 12 11.39 -21.08 1.97
CA LEU A 12 11.17 -22.19 2.90
C LEU A 12 10.76 -21.73 4.31
N LEU A 13 10.89 -20.44 4.62
CA LEU A 13 10.59 -19.86 5.92
C LEU A 13 9.07 -19.78 6.10
N GLU A 14 8.56 -20.51 7.10
CA GLU A 14 7.12 -20.58 7.39
C GLU A 14 6.72 -19.64 8.54
N GLU A 15 7.68 -19.29 9.39
CA GLU A 15 7.51 -18.45 10.56
C GLU A 15 8.71 -17.54 10.77
N LEU A 16 8.47 -16.41 11.45
CA LEU A 16 9.50 -15.47 11.85
C LEU A 16 9.66 -15.50 13.38
N PRO A 17 10.88 -15.32 13.92
CA PRO A 17 11.08 -15.19 15.35
C PRO A 17 10.47 -13.88 15.87
N ASP A 18 10.36 -13.73 17.19
CA ASP A 18 10.00 -12.42 17.77
C ASP A 18 11.06 -11.37 17.45
N MET A 19 10.60 -10.15 17.16
CA MET A 19 11.47 -9.06 16.72
C MET A 19 12.03 -8.30 17.92
N PRO A 20 13.31 -7.87 17.88
CA PRO A 20 13.89 -7.07 18.94
C PRO A 20 13.24 -5.67 18.99
N ASP A 21 13.12 -5.10 20.19
CA ASP A 21 12.48 -3.77 20.39
C ASP A 21 13.17 -2.63 19.61
N SER A 22 14.44 -2.81 19.22
CA SER A 22 15.22 -1.85 18.42
C SER A 22 14.95 -1.90 16.91
N LEU A 23 14.14 -2.84 16.42
CA LEU A 23 13.96 -3.01 14.97
C LEU A 23 13.15 -1.84 14.38
N GLU A 24 13.68 -1.23 13.32
CA GLU A 24 13.03 -0.15 12.58
C GLU A 24 12.53 -0.63 11.20
N VAL A 25 13.19 -1.63 10.61
CA VAL A 25 12.88 -2.13 9.26
C VAL A 25 12.74 -3.65 9.29
N LEU A 26 11.60 -4.15 8.81
CA LEU A 26 11.37 -5.57 8.55
C LEU A 26 11.00 -5.78 7.09
N LYS A 27 11.85 -6.51 6.36
CA LYS A 27 11.59 -6.97 5.00
C LYS A 27 11.44 -8.49 5.00
N ALA A 28 10.24 -8.94 4.64
CA ALA A 28 9.79 -10.32 4.67
C ALA A 28 9.02 -10.65 3.37
N ALA A 29 9.48 -10.07 2.25
CA ALA A 29 8.84 -10.23 0.95
C ALA A 29 9.04 -11.64 0.37
N TYR A 30 8.12 -12.08 -0.49
CA TYR A 30 8.20 -13.37 -1.19
C TYR A 30 8.22 -14.60 -0.27
N LEU A 31 7.76 -14.47 0.98
CA LEU A 31 7.59 -15.57 1.92
C LEU A 31 6.21 -16.21 1.76
N ARG A 32 6.03 -16.99 0.69
CA ARG A 32 4.72 -17.53 0.28
C ARG A 32 4.03 -18.43 1.31
N LYS A 33 4.77 -18.98 2.27
CA LYS A 33 4.24 -19.78 3.38
C LYS A 33 3.92 -18.96 4.64
N LEU A 34 4.39 -17.72 4.72
CA LEU A 34 4.14 -16.85 5.87
C LEU A 34 2.68 -16.41 5.87
N THR A 35 1.95 -16.85 6.90
CA THR A 35 0.51 -16.55 7.08
C THR A 35 0.23 -15.68 8.30
N LYS A 36 1.23 -15.50 9.17
CA LYS A 36 1.15 -14.73 10.42
C LYS A 36 2.47 -14.02 10.67
N LEU A 37 2.39 -12.86 11.31
CA LEU A 37 3.56 -12.13 11.81
C LEU A 37 3.81 -12.45 13.30
N PRO A 38 5.08 -12.40 13.74
CA PRO A 38 5.44 -12.50 15.15
C PRO A 38 5.10 -11.20 15.87
N ARG A 39 5.46 -11.08 17.15
CA ARG A 39 5.34 -9.80 17.84
C ARG A 39 6.28 -8.78 17.17
N LEU A 40 5.69 -7.70 16.67
CA LEU A 40 6.42 -6.58 16.09
C LEU A 40 6.69 -5.48 17.12
N PRO A 41 7.80 -4.73 16.99
CA PRO A 41 8.13 -3.64 17.89
C PRO A 41 7.43 -2.36 17.40
N THR A 42 6.16 -2.22 17.76
CA THR A 42 5.27 -1.16 17.24
C THR A 42 5.73 0.27 17.60
N ALA A 43 6.61 0.42 18.59
CA ALA A 43 7.14 1.70 19.05
C ALA A 43 8.29 2.24 18.18
N THR A 44 8.95 1.39 17.39
CA THR A 44 10.17 1.70 16.64
C THR A 44 10.07 1.36 15.16
N LEU A 45 9.21 0.40 14.78
CA LEU A 45 9.07 -0.04 13.39
C LEU A 45 8.55 1.09 12.47
N LYS A 46 9.36 1.45 11.48
CA LYS A 46 9.10 2.47 10.46
C LYS A 46 8.80 1.88 9.10
N GLN A 47 9.37 0.73 8.75
CA GLN A 47 9.14 0.07 7.47
C GLN A 47 8.76 -1.39 7.67
N LEU A 48 7.68 -1.80 7.00
CA LEU A 48 7.21 -3.18 6.99
C LEU A 48 6.92 -3.59 5.54
N ASP A 49 7.67 -4.56 5.04
CA ASP A 49 7.41 -5.23 3.77
C ASP A 49 7.07 -6.70 4.04
N VAL A 50 5.82 -7.06 3.74
CA VAL A 50 5.30 -8.43 3.78
C VAL A 50 4.67 -8.80 2.43
N SER A 51 5.15 -8.19 1.36
CA SER A 51 4.63 -8.40 0.02
C SER A 51 4.85 -9.84 -0.45
N MET A 52 3.98 -10.33 -1.32
CA MET A 52 4.05 -11.67 -1.90
C MET A 52 4.06 -12.79 -0.84
N THR A 53 3.27 -12.62 0.23
CA THR A 53 3.05 -13.60 1.31
C THR A 53 1.60 -14.12 1.31
N ALA A 54 1.32 -15.18 2.06
CA ALA A 54 -0.04 -15.71 2.23
C ALA A 54 -0.81 -15.03 3.38
N MET A 55 -0.38 -13.83 3.78
CA MET A 55 -0.99 -13.05 4.86
C MET A 55 -2.44 -12.67 4.52
N SER A 56 -3.37 -12.93 5.43
CA SER A 56 -4.78 -12.54 5.30
C SER A 56 -5.17 -11.40 6.24
N LYS A 57 -4.30 -11.04 7.18
CA LYS A 57 -4.50 -9.99 8.19
C LYS A 57 -3.18 -9.29 8.49
N LEU A 58 -3.23 -7.98 8.64
CA LEU A 58 -2.09 -7.17 9.10
C LEU A 58 -2.21 -6.85 10.60
N PRO A 59 -1.12 -6.41 11.25
CA PRO A 59 -1.17 -5.89 12.61
C PRO A 59 -2.14 -4.70 12.71
N ASN A 60 -2.91 -4.63 13.80
CA ASN A 60 -3.97 -3.62 13.94
C ASN A 60 -3.45 -2.18 14.13
N SER A 61 -2.22 -2.00 14.63
CA SER A 61 -1.65 -0.69 14.93
C SER A 61 -0.14 -0.69 14.82
N LEU A 62 0.40 0.20 13.98
CA LEU A 62 1.83 0.46 13.81
C LEU A 62 2.03 1.99 13.78
N PRO A 63 1.98 2.68 14.94
CA PRO A 63 1.80 4.14 15.01
C PRO A 63 2.99 4.95 14.48
N ARG A 64 4.15 4.33 14.28
CA ARG A 64 5.38 4.95 13.74
C ARG A 64 5.68 4.54 12.31
N LEU A 65 4.80 3.77 11.68
CA LEU A 65 5.06 3.24 10.34
C LEU A 65 5.04 4.38 9.31
N GLU A 66 6.12 4.46 8.55
CA GLU A 66 6.33 5.41 7.46
C GLU A 66 6.11 4.72 6.10
N GLU A 67 6.42 3.43 6.00
CA GLU A 67 6.21 2.65 4.78
C GLU A 67 5.59 1.27 5.07
N LEU A 68 4.54 0.95 4.30
CA LEU A 68 3.90 -0.36 4.31
C LEU A 68 3.86 -0.91 2.88
N ASP A 69 4.51 -2.05 2.66
CA ASP A 69 4.27 -2.89 1.50
C ASP A 69 3.63 -4.21 1.94
N CYS A 70 2.42 -4.45 1.45
CA CYS A 70 1.71 -5.71 1.63
C CYS A 70 1.05 -6.15 0.32
N GLY A 71 1.66 -5.78 -0.81
CA GLY A 71 1.18 -6.20 -2.12
C GLY A 71 1.24 -7.72 -2.31
N GLY A 72 0.38 -8.29 -3.14
CA GLY A 72 0.32 -9.72 -3.44
C GLY A 72 -0.08 -10.57 -2.23
N THR A 73 -0.74 -9.98 -1.24
CA THR A 73 -1.27 -10.71 -0.07
C THR A 73 -2.76 -11.01 -0.20
N LEU A 74 -3.30 -11.81 0.73
CA LEU A 74 -4.70 -12.23 0.76
C LEU A 74 -5.57 -11.32 1.63
N ILE A 75 -5.10 -10.09 1.92
CA ILE A 75 -5.83 -9.17 2.79
C ILE A 75 -7.14 -8.71 2.13
N GLN A 76 -8.20 -8.65 2.93
CA GLN A 76 -9.50 -8.14 2.48
C GLN A 76 -9.75 -6.71 2.96
N LYS A 77 -9.02 -6.28 4.00
CA LYS A 77 -9.13 -4.98 4.65
C LYS A 77 -7.78 -4.56 5.21
N LEU A 78 -7.51 -3.26 5.14
CA LEU A 78 -6.38 -2.65 5.82
C LEU A 78 -6.75 -2.32 7.29
N PRO A 79 -5.77 -2.34 8.21
CA PRO A 79 -5.91 -1.81 9.56
C PRO A 79 -5.98 -0.27 9.52
N ALA A 80 -6.10 0.36 10.69
CA ALA A 80 -5.92 1.80 10.80
C ALA A 80 -4.47 2.16 10.41
N LEU A 81 -4.33 3.11 9.48
CA LEU A 81 -3.03 3.54 8.98
C LEU A 81 -2.41 4.59 9.91
N ALA A 82 -1.09 4.57 10.04
CA ALA A 82 -0.36 5.54 10.83
C ALA A 82 -0.47 6.94 10.23
N GLY A 83 -0.61 7.98 11.07
CA GLY A 83 -0.63 9.36 10.60
C GLY A 83 0.66 9.82 9.92
N CYS A 84 1.78 9.15 10.22
CA CYS A 84 3.10 9.40 9.62
C CYS A 84 3.38 8.56 8.36
N LEU A 85 2.44 7.73 7.90
CA LEU A 85 2.66 6.89 6.73
C LEU A 85 2.84 7.74 5.46
N ARG A 86 3.92 7.48 4.73
CA ARG A 86 4.31 8.15 3.48
C ARG A 86 4.11 7.27 2.26
N ALA A 87 4.30 5.96 2.41
CA ALA A 87 4.08 5.00 1.32
C ALA A 87 3.15 3.86 1.73
N LEU A 88 2.13 3.61 0.90
CA LEU A 88 1.23 2.47 1.01
C LEU A 88 1.19 1.71 -0.31
N ARG A 89 1.68 0.47 -0.29
CA ARG A 89 1.63 -0.45 -1.43
C ARG A 89 0.78 -1.66 -1.08
N VAL A 90 -0.30 -1.82 -1.83
CA VAL A 90 -1.27 -2.93 -1.71
C VAL A 90 -1.51 -3.61 -3.05
N TYR A 91 -0.59 -3.44 -4.01
CA TYR A 91 -0.75 -3.99 -5.36
C TYR A 91 -1.06 -5.49 -5.34
N GLY A 92 -1.84 -6.03 -6.27
CA GLY A 92 -2.16 -7.46 -6.34
C GLY A 92 -2.93 -8.00 -5.14
N CYS A 93 -3.48 -7.16 -4.25
CA CYS A 93 -4.40 -7.60 -3.21
C CYS A 93 -5.79 -7.80 -3.82
N GLU A 94 -5.98 -8.91 -4.54
CA GLU A 94 -7.18 -9.19 -5.35
C GLU A 94 -8.47 -9.30 -4.52
N GLN A 95 -8.39 -9.47 -3.19
CA GLN A 95 -9.55 -9.53 -2.30
C GLN A 95 -9.85 -8.19 -1.60
N LEU A 96 -9.02 -7.17 -1.78
CA LEU A 96 -9.16 -5.86 -1.14
C LEU A 96 -10.25 -5.06 -1.85
N LYS A 97 -11.41 -4.92 -1.19
CA LYS A 97 -12.58 -4.24 -1.79
C LYS A 97 -12.57 -2.73 -1.66
N GLN A 98 -11.91 -2.23 -0.61
CA GLN A 98 -11.92 -0.82 -0.24
C GLN A 98 -10.65 -0.45 0.54
N LEU A 99 -10.19 0.78 0.35
CA LEU A 99 -9.22 1.42 1.25
C LEU A 99 -9.93 2.01 2.48
N PRO A 100 -9.20 2.36 3.55
CA PRO A 100 -9.73 3.19 4.63
C PRO A 100 -10.34 4.49 4.07
N GLY A 101 -11.47 4.92 4.63
CA GLY A 101 -12.18 6.12 4.13
C GLY A 101 -11.38 7.41 4.23
N LEU A 102 -10.35 7.44 5.11
CA LEU A 102 -9.38 8.51 5.22
C LEU A 102 -7.97 7.91 5.13
N LEU A 103 -7.18 8.42 4.20
CA LEU A 103 -5.75 8.11 4.10
C LEU A 103 -4.92 9.14 4.89
N PRO A 104 -3.71 8.77 5.33
CA PRO A 104 -2.80 9.69 6.01
C PRO A 104 -2.51 10.96 5.20
N GLU A 105 -2.54 12.13 5.84
CA GLU A 105 -2.39 13.44 5.17
C GLU A 105 -1.04 13.60 4.47
N HIS A 106 0.00 12.93 4.97
CA HIS A 106 1.35 12.96 4.43
C HIS A 106 1.70 11.81 3.49
N LEU A 107 0.70 11.03 3.05
CA LEU A 107 0.92 9.97 2.09
C LEU A 107 1.36 10.57 0.75
N GLU A 108 2.50 10.11 0.26
CA GLU A 108 3.15 10.53 -0.99
C GLU A 108 2.99 9.44 -2.08
N VAL A 109 2.96 8.17 -1.67
CA VAL A 109 2.87 7.03 -2.60
C VAL A 109 1.66 6.15 -2.26
N LEU A 110 0.80 5.94 -3.25
CA LEU A 110 -0.29 4.97 -3.20
C LEU A 110 -0.26 4.04 -4.43
N ASP A 111 0.09 2.78 -4.21
CA ASP A 111 0.00 1.74 -5.24
C ASP A 111 -1.09 0.72 -4.87
N CYS A 112 -2.17 0.73 -5.65
CA CYS A 112 -3.28 -0.20 -5.57
C CYS A 112 -3.43 -1.02 -6.86
N SER A 113 -2.38 -1.13 -7.66
CA SER A 113 -2.42 -1.83 -8.93
C SER A 113 -2.88 -3.28 -8.78
N TYR A 114 -3.60 -3.82 -9.75
CA TYR A 114 -4.08 -5.20 -9.76
C TYR A 114 -4.94 -5.61 -8.55
N CYS A 115 -5.48 -4.65 -7.80
CA CYS A 115 -6.55 -4.89 -6.83
C CYS A 115 -7.88 -5.02 -7.57
N SER A 116 -8.10 -6.17 -8.21
CA SER A 116 -9.25 -6.39 -9.10
C SER A 116 -10.61 -6.25 -8.41
N ALA A 117 -10.70 -6.53 -7.11
CA ALA A 117 -11.90 -6.34 -6.30
C ALA A 117 -12.11 -4.91 -5.77
N LEU A 118 -11.18 -3.98 -5.99
CA LEU A 118 -11.29 -2.62 -5.47
C LEU A 118 -12.40 -1.84 -6.19
N GLU A 119 -13.46 -1.52 -5.46
CA GLU A 119 -14.66 -0.89 -6.03
C GLU A 119 -14.59 0.64 -6.04
N GLN A 120 -13.89 1.21 -5.04
CA GLN A 120 -13.81 2.65 -4.81
C GLN A 120 -12.50 3.06 -4.13
N LEU A 121 -12.02 4.25 -4.49
CA LEU A 121 -11.01 4.98 -3.74
C LEU A 121 -11.69 5.90 -2.69
N PRO A 122 -10.94 6.39 -1.69
CA PRO A 122 -11.41 7.41 -0.76
C PRO A 122 -11.89 8.67 -1.50
N VAL A 123 -12.90 9.33 -0.94
CA VAL A 123 -13.50 10.54 -1.54
C VAL A 123 -12.47 11.67 -1.72
N HIS A 124 -11.50 11.74 -0.80
CA HIS A 124 -10.39 12.69 -0.85
C HIS A 124 -9.07 11.95 -0.84
N LEU A 125 -8.23 12.23 -1.84
CA LEU A 125 -6.84 11.79 -1.84
C LEU A 125 -5.98 12.76 -1.01
N PRO A 126 -4.90 12.27 -0.38
CA PRO A 126 -3.98 13.10 0.38
C PRO A 126 -3.41 14.26 -0.44
N PRO A 127 -3.29 15.47 0.13
CA PRO A 127 -2.83 16.65 -0.62
C PRO A 127 -1.34 16.58 -0.99
N LYS A 128 -0.56 15.67 -0.40
CA LYS A 128 0.85 15.43 -0.74
C LYS A 128 1.07 14.23 -1.66
N LEU A 129 0.00 13.60 -2.14
CA LEU A 129 0.12 12.41 -2.97
C LEU A 129 0.79 12.76 -4.31
N ASP A 130 1.98 12.21 -4.49
CA ASP A 130 2.86 12.43 -5.65
C ASP A 130 2.70 11.31 -6.69
N TYR A 131 2.50 10.08 -6.20
CA TYR A 131 2.35 8.88 -7.00
C TYR A 131 1.04 8.15 -6.72
N LEU A 132 0.25 7.91 -7.77
CA LEU A 132 -0.95 7.07 -7.73
C LEU A 132 -0.94 6.04 -8.86
N HIS A 133 -0.95 4.76 -8.49
CA HIS A 133 -1.07 3.67 -9.45
C HIS A 133 -2.27 2.78 -9.13
N ILE A 134 -3.16 2.62 -10.10
CA ILE A 134 -4.41 1.86 -9.99
C ILE A 134 -4.65 0.94 -11.19
N SER A 135 -3.64 0.71 -12.03
CA SER A 135 -3.81 -0.14 -13.22
C SER A 135 -4.33 -1.52 -12.85
N GLY A 136 -5.23 -2.09 -13.65
CA GLY A 136 -5.83 -3.41 -13.38
C GLY A 136 -6.88 -3.43 -12.28
N CYS A 137 -7.28 -2.28 -11.72
CA CYS A 137 -8.45 -2.17 -10.84
C CYS A 137 -9.75 -2.26 -11.65
N THR A 138 -10.13 -3.48 -12.04
CA THR A 138 -11.19 -3.72 -13.02
C THR A 138 -12.59 -3.33 -12.54
N LEU A 139 -12.86 -3.33 -11.23
CA LEU A 139 -14.16 -2.93 -10.67
C LEU A 139 -14.27 -1.44 -10.29
N LEU A 140 -13.18 -0.68 -10.41
CA LEU A 140 -13.16 0.72 -10.03
C LEU A 140 -13.96 1.55 -11.05
N LYS A 141 -15.02 2.19 -10.58
CA LYS A 141 -15.98 2.90 -11.46
C LYS A 141 -15.68 4.38 -11.65
N ARG A 142 -15.10 5.02 -10.63
CA ARG A 142 -14.90 6.47 -10.55
C ARG A 142 -13.61 6.80 -9.82
N LEU A 143 -13.06 7.96 -10.15
CA LEU A 143 -11.93 8.54 -9.43
C LEU A 143 -12.39 9.72 -8.57
N PRO A 144 -11.78 9.90 -7.38
CA PRO A 144 -11.87 11.15 -6.64
C PRO A 144 -11.13 12.26 -7.41
N LYS A 145 -11.29 13.50 -6.94
CA LYS A 145 -10.48 14.61 -7.45
C LYS A 145 -8.99 14.31 -7.17
N LEU A 146 -8.18 14.36 -8.23
CA LEU A 146 -6.73 14.20 -8.10
C LEU A 146 -6.12 15.43 -7.39
N PRO A 147 -5.16 15.24 -6.48
CA PRO A 147 -4.48 16.35 -5.82
C PRO A 147 -3.52 17.03 -6.81
N PRO A 148 -3.28 18.34 -6.66
CA PRO A 148 -2.39 19.10 -7.56
C PRO A 148 -0.91 18.73 -7.41
N SER A 149 -0.54 18.01 -6.34
CA SER A 149 0.82 17.50 -6.11
C SER A 149 1.15 16.26 -6.94
N LEU A 150 0.15 15.63 -7.58
CA LEU A 150 0.32 14.36 -8.26
C LEU A 150 1.17 14.53 -9.53
N THR A 151 2.36 13.94 -9.53
CA THR A 151 3.28 13.96 -10.68
C THR A 151 3.17 12.71 -11.55
N LEU A 152 2.76 11.58 -10.96
CA LEU A 152 2.61 10.33 -11.70
C LEU A 152 1.28 9.65 -11.38
N PHE A 153 0.46 9.51 -12.42
CA PHE A 153 -0.80 8.79 -12.37
C PHE A 153 -0.87 7.69 -13.43
N VAL A 154 -1.08 6.44 -13.00
CA VAL A 154 -1.16 5.27 -13.89
C VAL A 154 -2.48 4.52 -13.64
N CYS A 155 -3.27 4.33 -14.70
CA CYS A 155 -4.60 3.72 -14.62
C CYS A 155 -4.96 2.78 -15.78
N SER A 156 -3.97 2.11 -16.39
CA SER A 156 -4.22 1.21 -17.50
C SER A 156 -5.03 -0.02 -17.09
N GLY A 157 -5.87 -0.57 -17.96
CA GLY A 157 -6.65 -1.78 -17.65
C GLY A 157 -7.81 -1.60 -16.64
N CYS A 158 -8.18 -0.36 -16.27
CA CYS A 158 -9.38 -0.08 -15.48
C CYS A 158 -10.65 -0.10 -16.36
N SER A 159 -11.16 -1.29 -16.68
CA SER A 159 -12.21 -1.49 -17.68
C SER A 159 -13.58 -0.87 -17.37
N HIS A 160 -13.90 -0.63 -16.09
CA HIS A 160 -15.20 -0.04 -15.66
C HIS A 160 -15.12 1.45 -15.32
N LEU A 161 -13.98 2.10 -15.54
CA LEU A 161 -13.81 3.50 -15.21
C LEU A 161 -14.62 4.37 -16.19
N GLN A 162 -15.73 4.96 -15.72
CA GLN A 162 -16.75 5.56 -16.60
C GLN A 162 -16.40 6.95 -17.12
N GLN A 163 -15.31 7.56 -16.64
CA GLN A 163 -14.75 8.81 -17.15
C GLN A 163 -13.24 8.74 -16.97
N PRO A 164 -12.42 9.06 -17.99
CA PRO A 164 -11.06 9.46 -17.68
C PRO A 164 -11.16 10.65 -16.70
N PRO A 165 -10.24 10.80 -15.72
CA PRO A 165 -10.23 12.02 -14.92
C PRO A 165 -10.19 13.23 -15.86
N ASP A 166 -10.51 14.43 -15.38
CA ASP A 166 -10.17 15.67 -16.09
C ASP A 166 -8.63 15.83 -16.07
N VAL A 167 -7.94 14.89 -16.73
CA VAL A 167 -6.48 14.75 -16.77
C VAL A 167 -5.91 15.95 -17.50
N ALA A 168 -6.67 16.55 -18.41
CA ALA A 168 -6.28 17.74 -19.16
C ALA A 168 -5.87 18.90 -18.24
N LYS A 169 -6.59 19.14 -17.13
CA LYS A 169 -6.22 20.18 -16.15
C LYS A 169 -5.04 19.83 -15.25
N CYS A 170 -4.72 18.54 -15.07
CA CYS A 170 -3.55 18.10 -14.31
C CYS A 170 -2.32 17.89 -15.21
N LEU A 171 -2.51 17.67 -16.53
CA LEU A 171 -1.45 17.46 -17.51
C LEU A 171 -0.88 18.75 -18.10
N GLU A 172 -1.55 19.89 -18.00
CA GLU A 172 -0.97 21.20 -18.38
C GLU A 172 0.32 21.50 -17.59
N ASP A 173 0.47 20.93 -16.38
CA ASP A 173 1.69 20.99 -15.56
C ASP A 173 2.66 19.82 -15.81
N LEU A 174 2.22 18.74 -16.46
CA LEU A 174 3.05 17.61 -16.85
C LEU A 174 3.64 17.88 -18.23
N LYS A 175 4.73 18.64 -18.27
CA LYS A 175 5.61 18.70 -19.44
C LYS A 175 6.07 17.29 -19.78
N LEU A 176 5.41 16.70 -20.77
CA LEU A 176 5.89 15.54 -21.51
C LEU A 176 7.22 15.95 -22.15
N VAL A 177 8.33 15.53 -21.53
CA VAL A 177 9.66 15.48 -22.14
C VAL A 177 9.88 14.06 -22.64
#